data_AF-A0A972PZ42-F1
#
_entry.id   AF-A0A972PZ42-F1
#
_cell.length_a   1.000
_cell.length_b   1.000
_cell.length_c   1.000
_cell.angle_alpha   90.00
_cell.angle_beta   90.00
_cell.angle_gamma   90.00
#
_symmetry.space_group_name_H-M   'P 1'
#
loop_
_entity.id
_entity.type
_entity.pdbx_description
1 polymer ?
#
loop_
_entity_poly.entity_id
_entity_poly.type
_entity_poly.pdbx_seq_one_letter_code
_entity_poly.pdbx_strand_id
1 'polypeptide(L)'
;MQVTPQAAGLTKHHRKILMVTLCIAVFLYWTRLVAMLGSLIVSSAGHRITVKRLLTGGFLAMGIGLVGAASAPNMVAFSVAQLAIGLGYGICYPALMGASIQKVRPAEVTSAMGLHQSIYSIGIFAGPWLGGILANQMGIQLMFGLTAGILLVLSFLGIQLLGVRPTKAAGQGASA
;
A
#
# COMPACT_ATOMS: atom_id res chain seq x y z
N MET A 1 3.97 -21.02 -50.71
CA MET A 1 3.82 -21.37 -49.28
C MET A 1 3.10 -20.20 -48.61
N GLN A 2 1.77 -20.23 -48.56
CA GLN A 2 0.97 -19.15 -47.97
C GLN A 2 1.06 -19.28 -46.45
N VAL A 3 1.74 -18.34 -45.79
CA VAL A 3 1.70 -18.21 -44.33
C VAL A 3 0.25 -17.87 -43.98
N THR A 4 -0.43 -18.81 -43.34
CA THR A 4 -1.85 -18.67 -42.99
C THR A 4 -2.04 -17.40 -42.14
N PRO A 5 -3.05 -16.55 -42.44
CA PRO A 5 -3.31 -15.30 -41.70
C PRO A 5 -3.61 -15.52 -40.20
N GLN A 6 -3.84 -16.76 -39.80
CA GLN A 6 -4.12 -17.18 -38.42
C GLN A 6 -2.87 -17.17 -37.51
N ALA A 7 -1.66 -17.43 -38.05
CA ALA A 7 -0.42 -17.39 -37.27
C ALA A 7 0.02 -15.95 -36.93
N ALA A 8 -0.25 -14.99 -37.81
CA ALA A 8 0.05 -13.58 -37.60
C ALA A 8 -0.88 -12.91 -36.57
N GLY A 9 -2.12 -13.39 -36.43
CA GLY A 9 -3.05 -12.94 -35.38
C GLY A 9 -2.59 -13.36 -33.97
N LEU A 10 -2.06 -14.59 -33.86
CA LEU A 10 -1.57 -15.13 -32.60
C LEU A 10 -0.36 -14.33 -32.06
N THR A 11 0.61 -13.98 -32.91
CA THR A 11 1.79 -13.21 -32.50
C THR A 11 1.44 -11.78 -32.09
N LYS A 12 0.45 -11.15 -32.75
CA LYS A 12 -0.05 -9.81 -32.39
C LYS A 12 -0.76 -9.80 -31.03
N HIS A 13 -1.52 -10.84 -30.71
CA HIS A 13 -2.15 -10.98 -29.38
C HIS A 13 -1.13 -11.25 -28.28
N HIS A 14 -0.17 -12.15 -28.50
CA HIS A 14 0.91 -12.39 -27.54
C HIS A 14 1.73 -11.12 -27.27
N ARG A 15 2.05 -10.34 -28.30
CA ARG A 15 2.78 -9.07 -28.14
C ARG A 15 1.97 -8.01 -27.36
N LYS A 16 0.65 -7.95 -27.56
CA LYS A 16 -0.25 -7.07 -26.78
C LYS A 16 -0.31 -7.49 -25.31
N ILE A 17 -0.48 -8.78 -25.03
CA ILE A 17 -0.50 -9.30 -23.66
C ILE A 17 0.83 -9.02 -22.96
N LEU A 18 1.95 -9.30 -23.64
CA LEU A 18 3.29 -9.03 -23.10
C LEU A 18 3.47 -7.54 -22.76
N MET A 19 3.01 -6.64 -23.65
CA MET A 19 3.05 -5.19 -23.43
C MET A 19 2.21 -4.76 -22.23
N VAL A 20 0.99 -5.27 -22.09
CA VAL A 20 0.10 -4.97 -20.95
C VAL A 20 0.72 -5.46 -19.63
N THR A 21 1.24 -6.68 -19.61
CA THR A 21 1.91 -7.24 -18.42
C THR A 21 3.14 -6.41 -18.02
N LEU A 22 3.94 -5.97 -18.99
CA LEU A 22 5.07 -5.07 -18.77
C LEU A 22 4.62 -3.74 -18.16
N CYS A 23 3.56 -3.12 -18.69
CA CYS A 23 3.02 -1.88 -18.15
C CYS A 23 2.56 -2.04 -16.70
N ILE A 24 1.84 -3.12 -16.38
CA ILE A 24 1.39 -3.42 -15.02
C ILE A 24 2.59 -3.62 -14.09
N ALA A 25 3.60 -4.39 -14.52
CA ALA A 25 4.80 -4.63 -13.74
C ALA A 25 5.53 -3.31 -13.42
N VAL A 26 5.79 -2.48 -14.43
CA VAL A 26 6.45 -1.17 -14.27
C VAL A 26 5.67 -0.28 -13.30
N PHE A 27 4.34 -0.24 -13.42
CA PHE A 27 3.48 0.54 -12.55
C PHE A 27 3.50 0.05 -11.09
N LEU A 28 3.51 -1.27 -10.86
CA LEU A 28 3.65 -1.86 -9.53
C LEU A 28 5.03 -1.56 -8.94
N TYR A 29 6.11 -1.71 -9.71
CA TYR A 29 7.46 -1.39 -9.28
C TYR A 29 7.62 0.08 -8.90
N TRP A 30 7.04 1.00 -9.68
CA TRP A 30 7.01 2.43 -9.35
C TRP A 30 6.39 2.68 -7.97
N THR A 31 5.22 2.10 -7.72
CA THR A 31 4.52 2.25 -6.45
C THR A 31 5.34 1.68 -5.28
N ARG A 32 6.04 0.56 -5.50
CA ARG A 32 6.93 -0.06 -4.51
C ARG A 32 8.18 0.77 -4.22
N LEU A 33 8.76 1.40 -5.24
CA LEU A 33 9.90 2.30 -5.08
C LEU A 33 9.52 3.51 -4.23
N VAL A 34 8.36 4.12 -4.50
CA VAL A 34 7.88 5.27 -3.72
C VAL A 34 7.58 4.88 -2.27
N ALA A 35 7.02 3.69 -2.05
CA ALA A 35 6.85 3.15 -0.72
C ALA A 35 8.20 2.94 0.00
N MET A 36 9.23 2.51 -0.71
CA MET A 36 10.58 2.42 -0.15
C MET A 36 11.08 3.81 0.28
N LEU A 37 10.92 4.84 -0.56
CA LEU A 37 11.29 6.22 -0.19
C LEU A 37 10.50 6.72 1.03
N GLY A 38 9.20 6.43 1.11
CA GLY A 38 8.38 6.72 2.29
C GLY A 38 8.89 6.04 3.56
N SER A 39 9.34 4.79 3.45
CA SER A 39 9.91 4.04 4.57
C SER A 39 11.26 4.59 5.05
N LEU A 40 12.05 5.20 4.15
CA LEU A 40 13.31 5.88 4.52
C LEU A 40 13.04 7.13 5.35
N ILE A 41 11.93 7.83 5.13
CA ILE A 41 11.51 8.98 5.96
C ILE A 41 11.21 8.51 7.39
N VAL A 42 10.61 7.33 7.56
CA VAL A 42 10.39 6.73 8.90
C VAL A 42 11.71 6.39 9.58
N SER A 43 12.63 5.79 8.84
CA SER A 43 13.96 5.42 9.34
C SER A 43 14.81 6.64 9.74
N SER A 44 14.78 7.71 8.94
CA SER A 44 15.56 8.93 9.21
C SER A 44 14.90 9.87 10.24
N ALA A 45 13.57 9.93 10.29
CA ALA A 45 12.83 10.75 11.26
C ALA A 45 12.69 10.08 12.65
N GLY A 46 13.22 8.85 12.80
CA GLY A 46 13.05 7.95 13.94
C GLY A 46 13.53 8.43 15.32
N HIS A 47 14.04 9.66 15.44
CA HIS A 47 14.47 10.23 16.73
C HIS A 47 13.72 11.50 17.17
N ARG A 48 12.92 12.17 16.31
CA ARG A 48 12.28 13.45 16.68
C ARG A 48 10.76 13.50 16.53
N ILE A 49 10.14 12.54 15.84
CA ILE A 49 8.69 12.57 15.53
C ILE A 49 7.96 11.43 16.25
N THR A 50 6.89 11.76 16.99
CA THR A 50 6.02 10.77 17.64
C THR A 50 5.35 9.87 16.61
N VAL A 51 5.41 8.54 16.81
CA VAL A 51 4.79 7.51 15.93
C VAL A 51 3.35 7.85 15.54
N LYS A 52 2.55 8.37 16.49
CA LYS A 52 1.17 8.81 16.25
C LYS A 52 1.05 9.89 15.16
N ARG A 53 1.94 10.89 15.15
CA ARG A 53 1.94 11.97 14.15
C ARG A 53 2.35 11.44 12.78
N LEU A 54 3.31 10.53 12.75
CA LEU A 54 3.79 9.91 11.53
C LEU A 54 2.71 9.03 10.88
N LEU A 55 2.00 8.21 11.67
CA LEU A 55 0.85 7.44 11.21
C LEU A 55 -0.27 8.35 10.69
N THR A 56 -0.61 9.41 11.45
CA THR A 56 -1.66 10.35 11.04
C THR A 56 -1.32 11.03 9.71
N GLY A 57 -0.08 11.50 9.54
CA GLY A 57 0.40 12.08 8.28
C GLY A 57 0.40 11.09 7.12
N GLY A 58 0.82 9.85 7.36
CA GLY A 58 0.81 8.78 6.36
C GLY A 58 -0.61 8.42 5.89
N PHE A 59 -1.56 8.24 6.81
CA PHE A 59 -2.95 7.96 6.45
C PHE A 59 -3.63 9.13 5.74
N LEU A 60 -3.35 10.38 6.14
CA LEU A 60 -3.82 11.55 5.41
C LEU A 60 -3.26 11.60 3.99
N ALA A 61 -1.96 11.33 3.81
CA ALA A 61 -1.35 11.27 2.48
C ALA A 61 -1.98 10.18 1.61
N MET A 62 -2.24 8.99 2.16
CA MET A 62 -2.96 7.93 1.44
C MET A 62 -4.39 8.34 1.08
N GLY A 63 -5.13 8.94 2.01
CA GLY A 63 -6.50 9.40 1.77
C GLY A 63 -6.57 10.47 0.67
N ILE A 64 -5.69 11.48 0.73
CA ILE A 64 -5.57 12.51 -0.31
C ILE A 64 -5.21 11.88 -1.65
N GLY A 65 -4.26 10.95 -1.67
CA GLY A 65 -3.89 10.23 -2.87
C GLY A 65 -5.06 9.42 -3.46
N LEU A 66 -5.87 8.77 -2.62
CA LEU A 66 -7.02 7.99 -3.09
C LEU A 66 -8.14 8.88 -3.66
N VAL A 67 -8.39 10.04 -3.04
CA VAL A 67 -9.32 11.04 -3.58
C VAL A 67 -8.79 11.63 -4.89
N GLY A 68 -7.49 11.96 -4.94
CA GLY A 68 -6.85 12.46 -6.16
C GLY A 68 -6.89 11.44 -7.30
N ALA A 69 -6.78 10.16 -6.98
CA ALA A 69 -6.94 9.05 -7.93
C ALA A 69 -8.39 8.95 -8.45
N ALA A 70 -9.39 9.17 -7.59
CA ALA A 70 -10.81 9.17 -7.97
C ALA A 70 -11.14 10.27 -9.00
N SER A 71 -10.51 11.44 -8.89
CA SER A 71 -10.74 12.59 -9.77
C SER A 71 -9.72 12.72 -10.91
N ALA A 72 -8.87 11.72 -11.14
CA ALA A 72 -7.76 11.84 -12.09
C ALA A 72 -8.26 11.84 -13.56
N PRO A 73 -8.03 12.92 -14.33
CA PRO A 73 -8.50 13.00 -15.72
C PRO A 73 -7.60 12.27 -16.72
N ASN A 74 -6.36 11.92 -16.32
CA ASN A 74 -5.38 11.26 -17.16
C ASN A 74 -4.44 10.36 -16.35
N MET A 75 -3.70 9.47 -17.04
CA MET A 75 -2.78 8.52 -16.40
C MET A 75 -1.66 9.21 -15.61
N VAL A 76 -1.25 10.43 -16.01
CA VAL A 76 -0.20 11.19 -15.31
C VAL A 76 -0.72 11.65 -13.94
N ALA A 77 -1.91 12.25 -13.89
CA ALA A 77 -2.55 12.66 -12.65
C ALA A 77 -2.79 11.47 -11.70
N PHE A 78 -3.20 10.32 -12.23
CA PHE A 78 -3.33 9.09 -11.45
C PHE A 78 -1.97 8.61 -10.90
N SER A 79 -0.90 8.71 -11.70
CA SER A 79 0.45 8.34 -11.27
C SER A 79 0.99 9.26 -10.18
N VAL A 80 0.65 10.55 -10.22
CA VAL A 80 0.96 11.52 -9.15
C VAL A 80 0.17 11.19 -7.88
N ALA A 81 -1.11 10.86 -8.00
CA ALA A 81 -1.92 10.43 -6.86
C ALA A 81 -1.34 9.16 -6.18
N GLN A 82 -0.83 8.22 -6.98
CA GLN A 82 -0.12 7.03 -6.51
C GLN A 82 1.17 7.35 -5.75
N LEU A 83 1.82 8.50 -5.99
CA LEU A 83 2.97 8.92 -5.20
C LEU A 83 2.56 9.13 -3.73
N ALA A 84 1.46 9.85 -3.50
CA ALA A 84 0.96 10.11 -2.16
C ALA A 84 0.53 8.81 -1.44
N ILE A 85 -0.13 7.91 -2.17
CA ILE A 85 -0.50 6.58 -1.67
C ILE A 85 0.74 5.76 -1.33
N GLY A 86 1.73 5.72 -2.22
CA GLY A 86 2.99 5.00 -2.02
C GLY A 86 3.75 5.52 -0.81
N LEU A 87 3.90 6.84 -0.68
CA LEU A 87 4.57 7.47 0.47
C LEU A 87 3.87 7.14 1.78
N GLY A 88 2.56 7.32 1.85
CA GLY A 88 1.80 7.02 3.05
C GLY A 88 1.81 5.53 3.41
N TYR A 89 1.76 4.63 2.41
CA TYR A 89 1.93 3.20 2.62
C TYR A 89 3.32 2.86 3.15
N GLY A 90 4.37 3.45 2.56
CA GLY A 90 5.75 3.31 2.99
C GLY A 90 6.01 3.78 4.43
N ILE A 91 5.21 4.74 4.90
CA ILE A 91 5.27 5.23 6.27
C ILE A 91 4.48 4.33 7.22
N CYS A 92 3.22 4.05 6.89
CA CYS A 92 2.31 3.37 7.80
C CYS A 92 2.63 1.88 7.93
N TYR A 93 2.96 1.20 6.84
CA TYR A 93 3.20 -0.25 6.84
C TYR A 93 4.30 -0.69 7.82
N PRO A 94 5.55 -0.18 7.76
CA PRO A 94 6.59 -0.59 8.70
C PRO A 94 6.31 -0.15 10.14
N ALA A 95 5.69 1.02 10.34
CA ALA A 95 5.35 1.51 11.68
C ALA A 95 4.30 0.63 12.38
N LEU A 96 3.24 0.25 11.66
CA LEU A 96 2.20 -0.65 12.16
C LEU A 96 2.74 -2.08 12.34
N MET A 97 3.57 -2.54 11.41
CA MET A 97 4.21 -3.85 11.51
C MET A 97 5.10 -3.94 12.75
N GLY A 98 5.95 -2.92 12.97
CA GLY A 98 6.77 -2.82 14.17
C GLY A 98 5.93 -2.84 15.45
N ALA A 99 4.81 -2.12 15.49
CA ALA A 99 3.90 -2.12 16.62
C ALA A 99 3.22 -3.49 16.85
N SER A 100 2.93 -4.24 15.78
CA SER A 100 2.31 -5.57 15.86
C SER A 100 3.24 -6.62 16.47
N ILE A 101 4.55 -6.51 16.25
CA ILE A 101 5.54 -7.48 16.75
C ILE A 101 6.20 -7.08 18.05
N GLN A 102 6.11 -5.80 18.45
CA GLN A 102 6.80 -5.26 19.62
C GLN A 102 6.51 -6.00 20.93
N LYS A 103 5.29 -6.55 21.07
CA LYS A 103 4.85 -7.27 22.28
C LYS A 103 4.92 -8.81 22.14
N VAL A 104 5.39 -9.32 21.00
CA VAL A 104 5.47 -10.75 20.72
C VAL A 104 6.79 -11.29 21.25
N ARG A 105 6.76 -12.48 21.88
CA ARG A 105 7.98 -13.13 22.38
C ARG A 105 8.88 -13.51 21.20
N PRO A 106 10.22 -13.45 21.32
CA PRO A 106 11.14 -13.76 20.20
C PRO A 106 10.86 -15.11 19.52
N ALA A 107 10.53 -16.14 20.31
CA ALA A 107 10.20 -17.48 19.82
C ALA A 107 8.90 -17.55 18.99
N GLU A 108 8.00 -16.58 19.15
CA GLU A 108 6.68 -16.55 18.51
C GLU A 108 6.61 -15.57 17.33
N VAL A 109 7.66 -14.77 17.09
CA VAL A 109 7.71 -13.77 16.02
C VAL A 109 7.42 -14.43 14.66
N THR A 110 8.03 -15.58 14.36
CA THR A 110 7.79 -16.30 13.10
C THR A 110 6.32 -16.68 12.93
N SER A 111 5.67 -17.16 14.00
CA SER A 111 4.25 -17.53 13.97
C SER A 111 3.35 -16.31 13.81
N ALA A 112 3.64 -15.22 14.53
CA ALA A 112 2.93 -13.95 14.40
C ALA A 112 3.07 -13.35 12.99
N MET A 113 4.24 -13.48 12.37
CA MET A 113 4.47 -13.08 10.98
C MET A 113 3.73 -13.97 9.98
N GLY A 114 3.63 -15.27 10.25
CA GLY A 114 2.76 -16.17 9.49
C GLY A 114 1.31 -15.71 9.49
N LEU A 115 0.76 -15.43 10.68
CA LEU A 115 -0.61 -14.90 10.82
C LEU A 115 -0.79 -13.55 10.11
N HIS A 116 0.16 -12.64 10.25
CA HIS A 116 0.14 -11.35 9.55
C HIS A 116 0.08 -11.54 8.03
N GLN A 117 0.88 -12.44 7.47
CA GLN A 117 0.90 -12.72 6.03
C GLN A 117 -0.40 -13.38 5.56
N SER A 118 -1.03 -14.24 6.36
CA SER A 118 -2.34 -14.81 6.04
C SER A 118 -3.41 -13.73 5.92
N ILE A 119 -3.51 -12.84 6.92
CA ILE A 119 -4.48 -11.72 6.91
C ILE A 119 -4.19 -10.77 5.75
N TYR A 120 -2.92 -10.45 5.52
CA TYR A 120 -2.49 -9.57 4.43
C TYR A 120 -2.87 -10.16 3.06
N SER A 121 -2.68 -11.46 2.86
CA SER A 121 -3.05 -12.15 1.61
C SER A 121 -4.55 -12.12 1.36
N ILE A 122 -5.36 -12.30 2.42
CA ILE A 122 -6.83 -12.13 2.33
C ILE A 122 -7.17 -10.71 1.89
N GLY A 123 -6.51 -9.69 2.45
CA GLY A 123 -6.72 -8.30 2.07
C GLY A 123 -6.36 -8.01 0.61
N ILE A 124 -5.21 -8.51 0.13
CA ILE A 124 -4.79 -8.37 -1.28
C ILE A 124 -5.77 -9.04 -2.23
N PHE A 125 -6.35 -10.18 -1.86
CA PHE A 125 -7.33 -10.86 -2.68
C PHE A 125 -8.69 -10.16 -2.65
N ALA A 126 -9.20 -9.86 -1.46
CA ALA A 126 -10.51 -9.27 -1.26
C ALA A 126 -10.60 -7.84 -1.80
N GLY A 127 -9.51 -7.06 -1.74
CA GLY A 127 -9.50 -5.65 -2.14
C GLY A 127 -9.92 -5.43 -3.61
N PRO A 128 -9.18 -5.95 -4.60
CA PRO A 128 -9.55 -5.83 -6.02
C PRO A 128 -10.85 -6.54 -6.37
N TRP A 129 -11.16 -7.65 -5.71
CA TRP A 129 -12.41 -8.38 -5.95
C TRP A 129 -13.64 -7.56 -5.56
N LEU A 130 -13.67 -7.03 -4.33
CA LEU A 130 -14.74 -6.14 -3.87
C LEU A 130 -14.72 -4.80 -4.62
N GLY A 131 -13.52 -4.26 -4.89
CA GLY A 131 -13.35 -3.05 -5.68
C GLY A 131 -13.94 -3.18 -7.08
N GLY A 132 -13.75 -4.33 -7.74
CA GLY A 132 -14.32 -4.60 -9.06
C GLY A 132 -15.85 -4.66 -9.05
N ILE A 133 -16.45 -5.32 -8.04
CA ILE A 133 -17.91 -5.37 -7.87
C ILE A 133 -18.47 -3.97 -7.65
N LEU A 134 -17.86 -3.21 -6.74
CA LEU A 134 -18.27 -1.83 -6.43
C LEU A 134 -18.10 -0.93 -7.66
N ALA A 135 -16.96 -0.99 -8.35
CA ALA A 135 -16.71 -0.19 -9.54
C ALA A 135 -17.73 -0.46 -10.66
N ASN A 136 -18.21 -1.71 -10.78
CA ASN A 136 -19.23 -2.07 -11.77
C ASN A 136 -20.63 -1.51 -11.43
N GLN A 137 -20.98 -1.39 -10.15
CA GLN A 137 -22.31 -0.92 -9.74
C GLN A 137 -22.42 0.61 -9.63
N MET A 138 -21.38 1.27 -9.12
CA MET A 138 -21.43 2.68 -8.74
C MET A 138 -20.35 3.54 -9.42
N GLY A 139 -19.57 2.94 -10.32
CA GLY A 139 -18.49 3.61 -11.05
C GLY A 139 -17.19 3.69 -10.25
N ILE A 140 -16.08 3.84 -10.98
CA ILE A 140 -14.74 3.78 -10.40
C ILE A 140 -14.44 4.97 -9.47
N GLN A 141 -15.02 6.13 -9.75
CA GLN A 141 -14.80 7.36 -8.99
C GLN A 141 -15.39 7.24 -7.58
N LEU A 142 -16.65 6.78 -7.46
CA LEU A 142 -17.28 6.59 -6.16
C LEU A 142 -16.64 5.46 -5.37
N MET A 143 -16.20 4.39 -6.05
CA MET A 143 -15.46 3.29 -5.43
C MET A 143 -14.17 3.76 -4.76
N PHE A 144 -13.37 4.60 -5.43
CA PHE A 144 -12.17 5.18 -4.83
C PHE A 144 -12.51 6.11 -3.66
N GLY A 145 -13.54 6.97 -3.79
CA GLY A 145 -13.98 7.85 -2.71
C GLY A 145 -14.44 7.10 -1.45
N LEU A 146 -15.24 6.05 -1.62
CA LEU A 146 -15.69 5.21 -0.50
C LEU A 146 -14.52 4.48 0.17
N THR A 147 -13.60 3.95 -0.64
CA THR A 147 -12.39 3.31 -0.11
C THR A 147 -11.54 4.30 0.69
N ALA A 148 -11.50 5.58 0.28
CA ALA A 148 -10.78 6.64 0.98
C ALA A 148 -11.44 6.94 2.34
N GLY A 149 -12.77 7.02 2.36
CA GLY A 149 -13.55 7.21 3.58
C GLY A 149 -13.35 6.07 4.56
N ILE A 150 -13.47 4.81 4.11
CA ILE A 150 -13.26 3.61 4.93
C ILE A 150 -11.83 3.59 5.49
N LEU A 151 -10.83 3.86 4.65
CA LEU A 151 -9.43 3.94 5.07
C LEU A 151 -9.27 4.96 6.20
N LEU A 152 -9.77 6.18 6.03
CA LEU A 152 -9.59 7.25 7.03
C LEU A 152 -10.32 6.93 8.35
N VAL A 153 -11.53 6.38 8.29
CA VAL A 153 -12.30 6.00 9.49
C VAL A 153 -11.59 4.88 10.27
N LEU A 154 -11.20 3.80 9.58
CA LEU A 154 -10.50 2.68 10.21
C LEU A 154 -9.14 3.10 10.77
N SER A 155 -8.42 3.97 10.04
CA SER A 155 -7.13 4.50 10.48
C SER A 155 -7.27 5.37 11.72
N PHE A 156 -8.27 6.25 11.74
CA PHE A 156 -8.56 7.08 12.90
C PHE A 156 -8.90 6.23 14.12
N LEU A 157 -9.80 5.26 13.95
CA LEU A 157 -10.20 4.35 15.03
C LEU A 157 -9.01 3.50 15.51
N GLY A 158 -8.19 2.99 14.59
CA GLY A 158 -6.97 2.23 14.90
C GLY A 158 -5.97 3.05 15.71
N ILE A 159 -5.76 4.32 15.37
CA ILE A 159 -4.87 5.22 16.13
C ILE A 159 -5.38 5.47 17.56
N GLN A 160 -6.69 5.56 17.75
CA GLN A 160 -7.30 5.76 19.08
C GLN A 160 -7.21 4.48 19.92
N LEU A 161 -7.55 3.32 19.34
CA LEU A 161 -7.53 2.02 20.00
C LEU A 161 -6.11 1.56 20.35
N LEU A 162 -5.15 1.79 19.45
CA LEU A 162 -3.78 1.31 19.64
C LEU A 162 -3.03 2.05 20.76
N GLY A 163 -3.58 3.15 21.29
CA GLY A 163 -2.98 3.89 22.41
C GLY A 163 -1.47 4.03 22.27
N VAL A 164 -1.01 4.33 21.05
CA VAL A 164 0.39 4.16 20.60
C VAL A 164 1.29 4.93 21.56
N ARG A 165 1.81 4.23 22.57
CA ARG A 165 2.72 4.81 23.54
C ARG A 165 4.02 5.08 22.80
N PRO A 166 4.61 6.28 22.96
CA PRO A 166 5.85 6.62 22.29
C PRO A 166 6.90 5.56 22.62
N THR A 167 7.42 4.92 21.58
CA THR A 167 8.53 3.99 21.67
C THR A 167 9.70 4.75 22.28
N LYS A 168 9.98 4.57 23.58
CA LYS A 168 11.33 4.82 24.08
C LYS A 168 12.21 3.80 23.36
N ALA A 169 13.04 4.31 22.45
CA ALA A 169 14.04 3.50 21.77
C ALA A 169 14.82 2.70 22.81
N ALA A 170 14.96 1.40 22.57
CA ALA A 170 15.88 0.55 23.29
C ALA A 170 17.31 1.04 22.97
N GLY A 171 17.78 2.00 23.75
CA GLY A 171 19.17 2.39 23.87
C GLY A 171 19.55 2.27 25.32
N GLN A 172 19.90 1.05 25.76
CA GLN A 172 20.71 0.73 26.94
C GLN A 172 20.82 -0.80 27.04
N GLY A 173 21.99 -1.35 26.68
CA GLY A 173 22.30 -2.76 26.92
C GLY A 173 23.17 -3.46 25.86
N ALA A 174 24.26 -2.84 25.41
CA ALA A 174 25.39 -3.57 24.82
C ALA A 174 26.67 -2.71 24.89
N SER A 175 27.00 -2.27 26.11
CA SER A 175 28.37 -1.91 26.48
C SER A 175 28.60 -2.46 27.89
N ALA A 176 29.06 -3.71 27.96
CA ALA A 176 29.73 -4.31 29.10
C ALA A 176 30.55 -5.48 28.57
#